data_AF-A0A382VM88-F1
#
_entry.id   AF-A0A382VM88-F1
#
_cell.length_a   1.000
_cell.length_b   1.000
_cell.length_c   1.000
_cell.angle_alpha   90.00
_cell.angle_beta   90.00
_cell.angle_gamma   90.00
#
_symmetry.space_group_name_H-M   'P 1'
#
loop_
_entity.id
_entity.type
_entity.pdbx_description
1 polymer ?
#
loop_
_entity_poly.entity_id
_entity_poly.type
_entity_poly.pdbx_seq_one_letter_code
_entity_poly.pdbx_strand_id
1 'polypeptide(L)'
;MADISTTETEAQQTEVQRRFLLGSLIFGHTVIHWYQQLFPVILPSIKETLGINDVEVGTLSAVREGAGGILIMPSGYLADSFAKYRPLILAFA
;
A
#
# COMPACT_ATOMS: atom_id res chain seq x y z
N MET A 1 25.71 23.47 29.07
CA MET A 1 25.36 24.08 27.77
C MET A 1 25.29 23.07 26.61
N ALA A 2 25.64 21.78 26.78
CA ALA A 2 25.57 20.77 25.70
C ALA A 2 24.21 20.04 25.57
N ASP A 3 23.28 20.24 26.51
CA ASP A 3 22.03 19.47 26.58
C ASP A 3 20.91 20.01 25.65
N ILE A 4 20.96 21.32 25.38
CA ILE A 4 19.92 22.02 24.61
C ILE A 4 20.04 21.70 23.11
N SER A 5 21.26 21.70 22.55
CA SER A 5 21.49 21.32 21.14
C SER A 5 21.17 19.86 20.85
N THR A 6 21.35 18.96 21.82
CA THR A 6 21.07 17.53 21.65
C THR A 6 19.55 17.28 21.59
N THR A 7 18.79 17.96 22.45
CA THR A 7 17.32 17.86 22.51
C THR A 7 16.65 18.45 21.25
N GLU A 8 17.15 19.58 20.74
CA GLU A 8 16.64 20.20 19.50
C GLU A 8 16.95 19.34 18.26
N THR A 9 18.11 18.67 18.22
CA THR A 9 18.50 17.78 17.12
C THR A 9 17.63 16.52 17.08
N GLU A 10 17.36 15.89 18.23
CA GLU A 10 16.50 14.69 18.32
C GLU A 10 15.03 14.99 17.98
N ALA A 11 14.52 16.14 18.43
CA ALA A 11 13.16 16.59 18.11
C ALA A 11 13.01 16.86 16.59
N GLN A 12 14.02 17.49 15.97
CA GLN A 12 14.03 17.75 14.53
C GLN A 12 14.14 16.45 13.71
N GLN A 13 14.97 15.49 14.13
CA GLN A 13 15.08 14.19 13.45
C GLN A 13 13.79 13.37 13.53
N THR A 14 13.09 13.43 14.67
CA THR A 14 11.78 12.78 14.86
C THR A 14 10.71 13.38 13.95
N GLU A 15 10.69 14.71 13.78
CA GLU A 15 9.80 15.40 12.84
C GLU A 15 10.06 15.00 11.38
N VAL A 16 11.33 14.93 10.97
CA VAL A 16 11.69 14.52 9.59
C VAL A 16 11.30 13.06 9.34
N GLN A 17 11.55 12.16 10.29
CA GLN A 17 11.11 10.76 10.19
C GLN A 17 9.58 10.63 10.14
N ARG A 18 8.84 11.41 10.94
CA ARG A 18 7.38 11.41 10.89
C ARG A 18 6.86 11.92 9.54
N ARG A 19 7.43 13.00 9.02
CA ARG A 19 7.06 13.53 7.69
C ARG A 19 7.40 12.54 6.58
N PHE A 20 8.52 11.85 6.68
CA PHE A 20 8.89 10.81 5.72
C PHE A 20 7.94 9.60 5.77
N LEU A 21 7.60 9.12 6.96
CA LEU A 21 6.59 8.06 7.17
C LEU A 21 5.23 8.44 6.58
N LEU A 22 4.75 9.65 6.87
CA LEU A 22 3.48 10.13 6.33
C LEU A 22 3.53 10.31 4.82
N GLY A 23 4.61 10.87 4.29
CA GLY A 23 4.80 11.05 2.86
C GLY A 23 4.84 9.71 2.11
N SER A 24 5.58 8.73 2.64
CA SER A 24 5.70 7.41 2.05
C SER A 24 4.38 6.64 2.12
N LEU A 25 3.67 6.72 3.24
CA LEU A 25 2.35 6.11 3.40
C LEU A 25 1.34 6.69 2.41
N ILE A 26 1.22 8.02 2.31
CA ILE A 26 0.27 8.66 1.41
C ILE A 26 0.61 8.32 -0.04
N PHE A 27 1.88 8.46 -0.43
CA PHE A 27 2.31 8.17 -1.80
C PHE A 27 2.09 6.71 -2.17
N GLY A 28 2.57 5.80 -1.31
CA GLY A 28 2.43 4.37 -1.48
C GLY A 28 0.99 3.90 -1.60
N HIS A 29 0.16 4.32 -0.65
CA HIS A 29 -1.27 4.02 -0.64
C HIS A 29 -1.98 4.55 -1.89
N THR A 30 -1.61 5.76 -2.35
CA THR A 30 -2.14 6.33 -3.60
C THR A 30 -1.80 5.48 -4.81
N VAL A 31 -0.55 5.00 -4.92
CA VAL A 31 -0.09 4.15 -6.03
C VAL A 31 -0.84 2.82 -6.03
N ILE A 32 -1.04 2.21 -4.85
CA ILE A 32 -1.78 0.95 -4.71
C ILE A 32 -3.22 1.12 -5.18
N HIS A 33 -3.92 2.16 -4.72
CA HIS A 33 -5.29 2.45 -5.16
C HIS A 33 -5.38 2.73 -6.65
N TRP A 34 -4.43 3.51 -7.18
CA TRP A 34 -4.37 3.80 -8.61
C TRP A 34 -4.24 2.50 -9.42
N TYR A 35 -3.31 1.63 -9.05
CA TYR A 35 -3.16 0.31 -9.67
C TYR A 35 -4.42 -0.54 -9.54
N GLN A 36 -5.05 -0.56 -8.35
CA GLN A 36 -6.28 -1.31 -8.12
C GLN A 36 -7.43 -0.81 -9.01
N GLN A 37 -7.49 0.50 -9.28
CA GLN A 37 -8.50 1.13 -10.11
C GLN A 37 -8.31 0.88 -11.61
N LEU A 38 -7.12 0.44 -12.05
CA LEU A 38 -6.92 0.04 -13.45
C LEU A 38 -7.70 -1.23 -13.81
N PHE A 39 -7.97 -2.11 -12.85
CA PHE A 39 -8.67 -3.37 -13.09
C PHE A 39 -10.07 -3.21 -13.73
N PRO A 40 -11.00 -2.40 -13.18
CA PRO A 40 -12.29 -2.15 -13.84
C PRO A 40 -12.17 -1.44 -15.19
N VAL A 41 -11.08 -0.71 -15.45
CA VAL A 41 -10.85 -0.03 -16.74
C VAL A 41 -10.48 -1.03 -17.83
N ILE A 42 -9.67 -2.05 -17.51
CA ILE A 42 -9.24 -3.07 -18.48
C ILE A 42 -10.25 -4.23 -18.62
N LEU A 43 -11.13 -4.39 -17.65
CA LEU A 43 -12.11 -5.47 -17.59
C LEU A 43 -12.98 -5.63 -18.85
N PRO A 44 -13.51 -4.54 -19.47
CA PRO A 44 -14.24 -4.63 -20.73
C PRO A 44 -13.40 -5.19 -21.88
N SER A 45 -12.12 -4.82 -21.97
CA SER A 45 -11.20 -5.34 -22.99
C SER A 45 -10.89 -6.82 -22.78
N ILE A 46 -10.76 -7.27 -21.53
CA ILE A 46 -10.62 -8.70 -21.19
C ILE A 46 -11.88 -9.46 -21.60
N LYS A 47 -13.07 -8.90 -21.31
CA LYS A 47 -14.36 -9.48 -21.69
C LYS A 47 -14.46 -9.70 -23.20
N GLU A 48 -14.13 -8.69 -23.98
CA GLU A 48 -14.16 -8.74 -25.45
C GLU A 48 -13.13 -9.73 -26.03
N THR A 49 -11.90 -9.71 -25.51
CA THR A 49 -10.80 -10.54 -26.02
C THR A 49 -10.99 -12.02 -25.71
N LEU A 50 -11.51 -12.36 -24.53
CA LEU A 50 -11.72 -13.74 -24.09
C LEU A 50 -13.13 -14.26 -24.39
N GLY A 51 -14.05 -13.41 -24.86
CA GLY A 51 -15.44 -13.78 -25.14
C GLY A 51 -16.23 -14.21 -23.91
N ILE A 52 -15.79 -13.81 -22.71
CA ILE A 52 -16.37 -14.23 -21.43
C ILE A 52 -17.66 -13.46 -21.12
N ASN A 53 -18.58 -14.09 -20.38
CA ASN A 53 -19.85 -13.49 -20.00
C ASN A 53 -19.76 -12.69 -18.68
N ASP A 54 -20.81 -11.93 -18.35
CA ASP A 54 -20.83 -11.03 -17.18
C ASP A 54 -20.68 -11.76 -15.83
N VAL A 55 -21.11 -13.02 -15.73
CA VAL A 55 -20.92 -13.87 -14.54
C VAL A 55 -19.45 -14.25 -14.37
N GLU A 56 -18.74 -14.51 -15.47
CA GLU A 56 -17.30 -14.83 -15.43
C GLU A 56 -16.47 -13.60 -15.06
N VAL A 57 -16.84 -12.43 -15.56
CA VAL A 57 -16.28 -11.13 -15.14
C VAL A 57 -16.52 -10.88 -13.64
N GLY A 58 -17.72 -11.16 -13.15
CA GLY A 58 -18.04 -11.08 -11.72
C GLY A 58 -17.19 -12.06 -10.89
N THR A 59 -16.97 -13.26 -11.40
CA THR A 59 -16.13 -14.28 -10.77
C THR A 59 -14.66 -13.83 -10.68
N LEU A 60 -14.11 -13.25 -11.75
CA LEU A 60 -12.75 -12.69 -11.75
C LEU A 60 -12.59 -11.60 -10.69
N SER A 61 -13.60 -10.73 -10.56
CA SER A 61 -13.62 -9.68 -9.55
C SER A 61 -13.67 -10.26 -8.13
N ALA A 62 -14.52 -11.27 -7.91
CA ALA A 62 -14.62 -11.95 -6.61
C ALA A 62 -13.33 -12.67 -6.21
N VAL A 63 -12.67 -13.35 -7.16
CA VAL A 63 -11.38 -14.02 -6.90
C VAL A 63 -10.31 -12.98 -6.55
N ARG A 64 -10.29 -11.84 -7.27
CA ARG A 64 -9.35 -10.75 -6.99
C ARG A 64 -9.54 -10.17 -5.58
N GLU A 65 -10.77 -9.89 -5.19
CA GLU A 65 -11.07 -9.38 -3.85
C GLU A 65 -10.80 -10.42 -2.76
N GLY A 66 -11.15 -11.68 -3.01
CA GLY A 66 -10.86 -12.79 -2.10
C GLY A 66 -9.36 -13.00 -1.89
N ALA A 67 -8.56 -12.98 -2.97
CA ALA A 67 -7.11 -13.05 -2.90
C ALA A 67 -6.52 -11.84 -2.15
N GLY A 68 -7.01 -10.63 -2.42
CA GLY A 68 -6.60 -9.42 -1.70
C GLY A 68 -6.87 -9.52 -0.20
N GLY A 69 -8.05 -10.00 0.20
CA GLY A 69 -8.40 -10.22 1.60
C GLY A 69 -7.51 -11.24 2.31
N ILE A 70 -7.15 -12.34 1.64
CA ILE A 70 -6.24 -13.36 2.19
C ILE A 70 -4.84 -12.78 2.38
N LEU A 71 -4.36 -11.96 1.45
CA LEU A 71 -3.01 -11.41 1.47
C LEU A 71 -2.84 -10.26 2.48
N ILE A 72 -3.93 -9.60 2.92
CA ILE A 72 -3.87 -8.52 3.92
C ILE A 72 -3.26 -8.98 5.25
N MET A 73 -3.60 -10.18 5.73
CA MET A 73 -3.13 -10.70 7.01
C MET A 73 -1.60 -10.94 7.03
N PRO A 74 -1.01 -11.68 6.07
CA PRO A 74 0.44 -11.81 5.95
C PRO A 74 1.16 -10.47 5.74
N SER A 75 0.59 -9.55 4.94
CA SER A 75 1.19 -8.24 4.68
C SER A 75 1.31 -7.41 5.96
N GLY A 76 0.27 -7.41 6.82
CA GLY A 76 0.32 -6.76 8.12
C GLY A 76 1.39 -7.36 9.03
N TYR A 77 1.47 -8.69 9.08
CA TYR A 77 2.51 -9.38 9.86
C TYR A 77 3.93 -9.03 9.39
N LEU A 78 4.16 -8.95 8.08
CA LEU A 78 5.45 -8.55 7.52
C LEU A 78 5.77 -7.08 7.83
N ALA A 79 4.79 -6.18 7.73
CA ALA A 79 4.97 -4.77 8.10
C ALA A 79 5.40 -4.59 9.56
N ASP A 80 4.84 -5.38 10.47
CA ASP A 80 5.16 -5.33 11.90
C ASP A 80 6.50 -5.98 12.22
N SER A 81 6.85 -7.08 11.53
CA SER A 81 8.08 -7.84 11.76
C SER A 81 9.36 -7.08 11.35
N PHE A 82 9.26 -6.19 10.35
CA PHE A 82 10.40 -5.43 9.84
C PHE A 82 10.38 -3.98 10.35
N ALA A 83 10.44 -3.81 11.67
CA ALA A 83 10.38 -2.50 12.36
C ALA A 83 11.37 -1.45 11.81
N LYS A 84 12.52 -1.90 11.29
CA LYS A 84 13.58 -1.06 10.70
C LYS A 84 13.21 -0.48 9.31
N TYR A 85 12.26 -1.08 8.61
CA TYR A 85 11.82 -0.68 7.26
C TYR A 85 10.35 -0.24 7.20
N ARG A 86 9.72 0.03 8.35
CA ARG A 86 8.32 0.49 8.47
C ARG A 86 7.92 1.55 7.43
N PRO A 87 8.67 2.63 7.18
CA PRO A 87 8.27 3.62 6.17
C PRO A 87 8.19 3.07 4.75
N LEU A 88 9.08 2.12 4.43
CA LEU A 88 9.19 1.52 3.12
C LEU A 88 8.11 0.45 2.93
N ILE A 89 7.85 -0.37 3.95
CA ILE A 89 6.85 -1.43 3.86
C ILE A 89 5.43 -0.85 3.89
N LEU A 90 5.17 0.15 4.72
CA LEU A 90 3.88 0.87 4.71
C LEU A 90 3.63 1.64 3.41
N ALA A 91 4.66 1.92 2.61
CA ALA A 91 4.50 2.51 1.30
C ALA A 91 4.13 1.48 0.21
N PHE A 92 4.33 0.19 0.45
CA PHE A 92 4.09 -0.87 -0.54
C PHE A 92 3.09 -1.95 -0.09
N ALA A 93 2.61 -1.88 1.15
CA ALA A 93 1.54 -2.71 1.71
C ALA A 93 0.18 -2.04 1.53
#